data_AF-A0A9E3JVH8-F1
#
_entry.id   AF-A0A9E3JVH8-F1
#
_cell.length_a   1.000
_cell.length_b   1.000
_cell.length_c   1.000
_cell.angle_alpha   90.00
_cell.angle_beta   90.00
_cell.angle_gamma   90.00
#
_symmetry.space_group_name_H-M   'P 1'
#
loop_
_entity.id
_entity.type
_entity.pdbx_description
1 polymer ?
#
loop_
_entity_poly.entity_id
_entity_poly.type
_entity_poly.pdbx_seq_one_letter_code
_entity_poly.pdbx_strand_id
1 'polypeptide(L)'
;MATATPGRSRSTRRPLSTEPAAPPLAEWPTLFLSAHGALRALNEAFAGLTVDTARMRANIDALQGLVAAEALSIRLAGAIGRPAAHAAVEAMTRTAVAGQRHLRDVARAAIAADPALAGLDAGQLDAIFDPVAATAPARRLACRRFEQLRADLAALDDKES
;
A
#
# COMPACT_ATOMS: atom_id res chain seq x y z
N MET A 1 12.97 40.12 81.91
CA MET A 1 12.60 38.77 82.39
C MET A 1 11.83 38.09 81.27
N ALA A 2 12.33 36.95 80.76
CA ALA A 2 11.72 35.89 79.92
C ALA A 2 10.58 36.28 78.93
N THR A 3 10.57 35.92 77.64
CA THR A 3 10.52 34.53 77.13
C THR A 3 10.75 34.44 75.59
N ALA A 4 11.54 33.44 75.19
CA ALA A 4 11.57 32.59 73.98
C ALA A 4 10.40 32.68 72.94
N THR A 5 10.61 32.86 71.61
CA THR A 5 10.92 31.86 70.51
C THR A 5 9.69 31.71 69.55
N PRO A 6 9.72 31.17 68.27
CA PRO A 6 10.77 30.81 67.29
C PRO A 6 10.58 31.40 65.85
N GLY A 7 11.54 31.11 64.95
CA GLY A 7 11.15 30.50 63.66
C GLY A 7 11.39 31.31 62.37
N ARG A 8 12.61 31.30 61.85
CA ARG A 8 12.82 31.35 60.39
C ARG A 8 13.76 30.23 59.97
N SER A 9 13.14 29.14 59.53
CA SER A 9 13.81 28.03 58.87
C SER A 9 14.64 28.55 57.70
N ARG A 10 15.97 28.43 57.81
CA ARG A 10 16.84 28.51 56.65
C ARG A 10 16.52 27.28 55.79
N SER A 11 15.82 27.51 54.68
CA SER A 11 15.68 26.54 53.60
C SER A 11 17.08 26.26 53.05
N THR A 12 17.69 25.20 53.55
CA THR A 12 18.85 24.57 52.93
C THR A 12 18.37 24.01 51.60
N ARG A 13 18.71 24.71 50.51
CA ARG A 13 18.56 24.23 49.15
C ARG A 13 19.32 22.91 49.06
N ARG A 14 18.61 21.79 49.10
CA ARG A 14 19.13 20.45 48.85
C ARG A 14 19.73 20.47 47.44
N PRO A 15 21.00 20.11 47.23
CA PRO A 15 21.54 20.03 45.88
C PRO A 15 20.72 19.00 45.11
N LEU A 16 20.31 19.35 43.90
CA LEU A 16 19.81 18.39 42.91
C LEU A 16 20.92 17.35 42.74
N SER A 17 20.79 16.21 43.41
CA SER A 17 21.52 15.01 43.03
C SER A 17 21.12 14.71 41.59
N THR A 18 22.01 15.08 40.67
CA THR A 18 22.02 14.60 39.31
C THR A 18 22.17 13.09 39.40
N GLU A 19 21.06 12.35 39.27
CA GLU A 19 21.15 10.99 38.77
C GLU A 19 22.01 11.04 37.49
N PRO A 20 23.02 10.17 37.33
CA PRO A 20 23.68 10.06 36.05
C PRO A 20 22.60 9.59 35.07
N ALA A 21 22.18 10.49 34.18
CA ALA A 21 21.41 10.11 33.00
C ALA A 21 22.16 8.93 32.38
N ALA A 22 21.51 7.76 32.31
CA ALA A 22 22.10 6.59 31.67
C ALA A 22 22.66 7.06 30.32
N PRO A 23 23.91 6.68 29.97
CA PRO A 23 24.52 7.20 28.77
C PRO A 23 23.60 6.87 27.58
N PRO A 24 23.44 7.75 26.58
CA PRO A 24 22.56 7.53 25.42
C PRO A 24 22.90 6.27 24.61
N LEU A 25 24.00 5.58 24.95
CA LEU A 25 24.47 4.32 24.40
C LEU A 25 23.86 3.07 25.07
N ALA A 26 23.27 3.19 26.27
CA ALA A 26 22.69 2.04 26.99
C ALA A 26 21.52 1.39 26.24
N GLU A 27 20.89 2.14 25.33
CA GLU A 27 19.74 1.70 24.54
C GLU A 27 20.15 1.03 23.21
N TRP A 28 21.40 1.23 22.78
CA TRP A 28 21.89 0.76 21.48
C TRP A 28 21.92 -0.76 21.35
N PRO A 29 22.38 -1.54 22.37
CA PRO A 29 22.35 -3.00 22.29
C PRO A 29 20.94 -3.55 22.04
N THR A 30 19.92 -2.97 22.69
CA THR A 30 18.53 -3.37 22.52
C THR A 30 18.02 -3.07 21.11
N LEU A 31 18.43 -1.94 20.51
CA LEU A 31 18.11 -1.62 19.12
C LEU A 31 18.72 -2.63 18.14
N PHE A 32 20.01 -2.97 18.30
CA PHE A 32 20.68 -3.94 17.44
C PHE A 32 20.08 -5.34 17.59
N LEU A 33 19.77 -5.78 18.81
CA LEU A 33 19.11 -7.06 19.07
C LEU A 33 17.71 -7.11 18.45
N SER A 34 16.95 -6.02 18.54
CA SER A 34 15.62 -5.93 17.92
C SER A 34 15.69 -5.98 16.40
N ALA A 35 16.63 -5.24 15.80
CA ALA A 35 16.85 -5.25 14.35
C ALA A 35 17.29 -6.64 13.85
N HIS A 36 18.22 -7.30 14.56
CA HIS A 36 18.65 -8.66 14.25
C HIS A 36 17.48 -9.64 14.33
N GLY A 37 16.70 -9.60 15.42
CA GLY A 37 15.52 -10.46 15.59
C GLY A 37 14.49 -10.24 14.48
N ALA A 38 14.21 -8.99 14.11
CA ALA A 38 13.30 -8.66 13.02
C ALA A 38 13.79 -9.17 11.66
N LEU A 39 15.07 -8.98 11.33
CA LEU A 39 15.66 -9.47 10.09
C LEU A 39 15.62 -11.01 10.01
N ARG A 40 15.90 -11.69 11.12
CA ARG A 40 15.82 -13.15 11.19
C ARG A 40 14.39 -13.65 10.96
N ALA A 41 13.40 -13.05 11.62
CA ALA A 41 11.99 -13.40 11.45
C ALA A 41 11.51 -13.15 10.01
N LEU A 42 11.93 -12.05 9.38
CA LEU A 42 11.63 -11.76 7.98
C LEU A 42 12.26 -12.80 7.04
N ASN A 43 13.50 -13.21 7.28
CA ASN A 43 14.16 -14.22 6.47
C ASN A 43 13.44 -15.58 6.56
N GLU A 44 13.04 -15.98 7.77
CA GLU A 44 12.24 -17.20 7.99
C GLU A 44 10.87 -17.10 7.28
N ALA A 45 10.18 -15.95 7.37
CA ALA A 45 8.91 -15.73 6.71
C ALA A 45 9.01 -15.77 5.17
N PHE A 46 10.06 -15.16 4.59
CA PHE A 46 10.27 -15.18 3.14
C PHE A 46 10.65 -16.57 2.63
N ALA A 47 11.44 -17.34 3.38
CA ALA A 47 11.81 -18.71 3.00
C ALA A 47 10.60 -19.64 2.94
N GLY A 48 9.59 -19.42 3.79
CA GLY A 48 8.34 -20.19 3.84
C GLY A 48 7.17 -19.60 3.05
N LEU A 49 7.38 -18.52 2.29
CA LEU A 49 6.28 -17.80 1.62
C LEU A 49 5.63 -18.67 0.54
N THR A 50 4.35 -18.99 0.73
CA THR A 50 3.51 -19.67 -0.28
C THR A 50 2.47 -18.73 -0.86
N VAL A 51 2.36 -18.68 -2.20
CA VAL A 51 1.38 -17.85 -2.90
C VAL A 51 0.22 -18.72 -3.41
N ASP A 52 -0.98 -18.44 -2.92
CA ASP A 52 -2.22 -19.05 -3.42
C ASP A 52 -2.83 -18.15 -4.52
N THR A 53 -2.47 -18.46 -5.78
CA THR A 53 -2.91 -17.67 -6.94
C THR A 53 -4.41 -17.81 -7.21
N ALA A 54 -5.01 -18.95 -6.87
CA ALA A 54 -6.44 -19.19 -7.04
C ALA A 54 -7.26 -18.32 -6.07
N ARG A 55 -6.87 -18.28 -4.79
CA ARG A 55 -7.52 -17.42 -3.79
C ARG A 55 -7.33 -15.94 -4.09
N MET A 56 -6.13 -15.54 -4.54
CA MET A 56 -5.89 -14.16 -4.99
C MET A 56 -6.84 -13.78 -6.13
N ARG A 57 -7.02 -14.67 -7.12
CA ARG A 57 -7.93 -14.43 -8.23
C ARG A 57 -9.38 -14.33 -7.75
N ALA A 58 -9.82 -15.25 -6.90
CA ALA A 58 -11.17 -15.24 -6.32
C ALA A 58 -11.46 -13.93 -5.56
N ASN A 59 -10.48 -13.41 -4.79
CA ASN A 59 -10.62 -12.13 -4.09
C ASN A 59 -10.81 -10.95 -5.05
N ILE A 60 -10.11 -10.95 -6.19
CA ILE A 60 -10.26 -9.91 -7.22
C ILE A 60 -11.63 -10.03 -7.91
N ASP A 61 -12.02 -11.25 -8.30
CA ASP A 61 -13.29 -11.50 -8.98
C ASP A 61 -14.48 -11.18 -8.06
N ALA A 62 -14.33 -11.34 -6.73
CA ALA A 62 -15.34 -10.95 -5.73
C ALA A 62 -15.63 -9.44 -5.72
N LEU A 63 -14.72 -8.58 -6.22
CA LEU A 63 -14.96 -7.15 -6.38
C LEU A 63 -15.86 -6.82 -7.58
N GLN A 64 -16.31 -7.81 -8.35
CA GLN A 64 -17.25 -7.64 -9.47
C GLN A 64 -16.78 -6.59 -10.50
N GLY A 65 -15.46 -6.52 -10.74
CA GLY A 65 -14.84 -5.61 -11.70
C GLY A 65 -14.79 -4.14 -11.27
N LEU A 66 -15.22 -3.79 -10.05
CA LEU A 66 -15.25 -2.39 -9.58
C LEU A 66 -13.87 -1.74 -9.52
N VAL A 67 -12.82 -2.53 -9.28
CA VAL A 67 -11.43 -2.05 -9.28
C VAL A 67 -10.99 -1.49 -10.65
N ALA A 68 -11.67 -1.85 -11.74
CA ALA A 68 -11.38 -1.39 -13.09
C ALA A 68 -12.15 -0.10 -13.49
N ALA A 69 -12.96 0.47 -12.60
CA ALA A 69 -13.78 1.65 -12.90
C ALA A 69 -12.94 2.85 -13.38
N GLU A 70 -11.81 3.13 -12.74
CA GLU A 70 -10.94 4.24 -13.14
C GLU A 70 -10.34 4.00 -14.55
N ALA A 71 -9.89 2.78 -14.83
CA ALA A 71 -9.37 2.42 -16.15
C ALA A 71 -10.45 2.54 -17.24
N LEU A 72 -11.68 2.14 -16.94
CA LEU A 72 -12.83 2.31 -17.83
C LEU A 72 -13.13 3.80 -18.08
N SER A 73 -13.11 4.63 -17.03
CA SER A 73 -13.32 6.08 -17.12
C SER A 73 -12.27 6.75 -18.00
N ILE A 74 -10.99 6.42 -17.80
CA ILE A 74 -9.88 6.94 -18.62
C ILE A 74 -10.07 6.55 -20.09
N ARG A 75 -10.46 5.31 -20.37
CA ARG A 75 -10.66 4.86 -21.75
C ARG A 75 -11.86 5.56 -22.41
N LEU A 76 -13.00 5.65 -21.72
CA LEU A 76 -14.18 6.33 -22.21
C LEU A 76 -13.95 7.83 -22.42
N ALA A 77 -13.09 8.45 -21.62
CA ALA A 77 -12.75 9.85 -21.77
C ALA A 77 -12.13 10.18 -23.14
N GLY A 78 -11.50 9.20 -23.81
CA GLY A 78 -11.00 9.34 -25.17
C GLY A 78 -12.11 9.49 -26.23
N ALA A 79 -13.31 8.99 -25.96
CA ALA A 79 -14.46 9.06 -26.88
C ALA A 79 -15.40 10.22 -26.55
N ILE A 80 -15.72 10.42 -25.26
CA ILE A 80 -16.77 11.36 -24.82
C ILE A 80 -16.27 12.49 -23.92
N GLY A 81 -14.96 12.56 -23.67
CA GLY A 81 -14.37 13.54 -22.76
C GLY A 81 -14.43 13.15 -21.28
N ARG A 82 -13.53 13.71 -20.48
CA ARG A 82 -13.32 13.32 -19.07
C ARG A 82 -14.56 13.49 -18.17
N PRO A 83 -15.29 14.61 -18.18
CA PRO A 83 -16.43 14.79 -17.27
C PRO A 83 -17.57 13.82 -17.57
N ALA A 84 -17.89 13.63 -18.86
CA ALA A 84 -18.94 12.72 -19.29
C ALA A 84 -18.58 11.26 -19.00
N ALA A 85 -17.32 10.86 -19.23
CA ALA A 85 -16.83 9.52 -18.93
C ALA A 85 -16.92 9.18 -17.44
N HIS A 86 -16.52 10.13 -16.58
CA HIS A 86 -16.61 9.93 -15.13
C HIS A 86 -18.06 9.73 -14.68
N ALA A 87 -18.97 10.60 -15.12
CA ALA A 87 -20.39 10.50 -14.79
C ALA A 87 -21.03 9.20 -15.31
N ALA A 88 -20.66 8.78 -16.53
CA ALA A 88 -21.14 7.53 -17.11
C ALA A 88 -20.68 6.31 -16.30
N VAL A 89 -19.39 6.24 -15.96
CA VAL A 89 -18.84 5.13 -15.17
C VAL A 89 -19.39 5.13 -13.75
N GLU A 90 -19.63 6.29 -13.14
CA GLU A 90 -20.29 6.40 -11.84
C GLU A 90 -21.70 5.79 -11.89
N ALA A 91 -22.49 6.11 -12.92
CA ALA A 91 -23.82 5.53 -13.14
C ALA A 91 -23.77 4.00 -13.37
N MET A 92 -22.81 3.52 -14.18
CA MET A 92 -22.59 2.08 -14.39
C MET A 92 -22.21 1.38 -13.09
N THR A 93 -21.33 2.00 -12.29
CA THR A 93 -20.89 1.47 -10.99
C THR A 93 -22.04 1.35 -10.00
N ARG A 94 -22.87 2.40 -9.88
CA ARG A 94 -24.11 2.35 -9.07
C ARG A 94 -25.02 1.21 -9.51
N THR A 95 -25.19 1.04 -10.82
CA THR A 95 -26.02 -0.01 -11.41
C THR A 95 -25.46 -1.41 -11.16
N ALA A 96 -24.15 -1.58 -11.23
CA ALA A 96 -23.45 -2.84 -10.95
C ALA A 96 -23.62 -3.24 -9.48
N VAL A 97 -23.38 -2.31 -8.56
CA VAL A 97 -23.53 -2.54 -7.11
C VAL A 97 -24.98 -2.85 -6.74
N ALA A 98 -25.93 -2.04 -7.19
CA ALA A 98 -27.35 -2.24 -6.89
C ALA A 98 -27.88 -3.55 -7.48
N GLY A 99 -27.39 -3.94 -8.66
CA GLY A 99 -27.77 -5.19 -9.32
C GLY A 99 -26.99 -6.41 -8.88
N GLN A 100 -25.95 -6.27 -8.04
CA GLN A 100 -24.98 -7.35 -7.75
C GLN A 100 -24.46 -8.02 -9.03
N ARG A 101 -24.11 -7.20 -10.03
CA ARG A 101 -23.61 -7.65 -11.33
C ARG A 101 -22.19 -7.17 -11.54
N HIS A 102 -21.47 -7.89 -12.40
CA HIS A 102 -20.13 -7.50 -12.81
C HIS A 102 -20.17 -6.20 -13.62
N LEU A 103 -19.29 -5.23 -13.29
CA LEU A 103 -19.25 -3.92 -13.94
C LEU A 103 -19.04 -4.02 -15.46
N ARG A 104 -18.23 -4.99 -15.91
CA ARG A 104 -18.02 -5.28 -17.33
C ARG A 104 -19.32 -5.50 -18.10
N ASP A 105 -20.25 -6.23 -17.53
CA ASP A 105 -21.49 -6.61 -18.22
C ASP A 105 -22.43 -5.41 -18.30
N VAL A 106 -22.47 -4.59 -17.23
CA VAL A 106 -23.17 -3.30 -17.23
C VAL A 106 -22.57 -2.34 -18.25
N ALA A 107 -21.25 -2.24 -18.33
CA ALA A 107 -20.55 -1.40 -19.30
C ALA A 107 -20.82 -1.86 -20.74
N ARG A 108 -20.80 -3.17 -20.99
CA ARG A 108 -21.13 -3.75 -22.30
C ARG A 108 -22.56 -3.41 -22.74
N ALA A 109 -23.52 -3.51 -21.81
CA ALA A 109 -24.90 -3.14 -22.09
C ALA A 109 -25.06 -1.63 -22.34
N ALA A 110 -24.36 -0.78 -21.58
CA ALA A 110 -24.37 0.67 -21.77
C ALA A 110 -23.77 1.07 -23.13
N ILE A 111 -22.63 0.49 -23.51
CA ILE A 111 -21.99 0.76 -24.81
C ILE A 111 -22.87 0.32 -25.98
N ALA A 112 -23.59 -0.79 -25.84
CA ALA A 112 -24.54 -1.25 -26.87
C ALA A 112 -25.77 -0.33 -26.99
N ALA A 113 -26.18 0.33 -25.90
CA ALA A 113 -27.35 1.20 -25.86
C ALA A 113 -27.07 2.63 -26.32
N ASP A 114 -25.84 3.12 -26.17
CA ASP A 114 -25.45 4.49 -26.51
C ASP A 114 -24.34 4.52 -27.58
N PRO A 115 -24.66 4.90 -28.83
CA PRO A 115 -23.69 5.05 -29.91
C PRO A 115 -22.53 6.01 -29.59
N ALA A 116 -22.71 6.98 -28.69
CA ALA A 116 -21.64 7.89 -28.29
C ALA A 116 -20.51 7.16 -27.53
N LEU A 117 -20.80 6.01 -26.92
CA LEU A 117 -19.83 5.17 -26.20
C LEU A 117 -19.17 4.12 -27.10
N ALA A 118 -19.54 4.04 -28.39
CA ALA A 118 -19.11 2.99 -29.32
C ALA A 118 -17.61 3.03 -29.70
N GLY A 119 -16.85 4.03 -29.22
CA GLY A 119 -15.40 4.12 -29.42
C GLY A 119 -14.59 3.02 -28.72
N LEU A 120 -15.25 2.12 -27.99
CA LEU A 120 -14.69 0.97 -27.30
C LEU A 120 -15.22 -0.33 -27.92
N ASP A 121 -14.34 -1.09 -28.57
CA ASP A 121 -14.70 -2.43 -29.04
C ASP A 121 -14.77 -3.44 -27.89
N ALA A 122 -15.36 -4.61 -28.16
CA ALA A 122 -15.53 -5.66 -27.17
C ALA A 122 -14.20 -6.18 -26.58
N GLY A 123 -13.15 -6.29 -27.41
CA GLY A 123 -11.84 -6.77 -26.98
C GLY A 123 -11.10 -5.76 -26.10
N GLN A 124 -11.20 -4.47 -26.43
CA GLN A 124 -10.68 -3.37 -25.63
C GLN A 124 -11.38 -3.30 -24.27
N LEU A 125 -12.70 -3.52 -24.24
CA LEU A 125 -13.45 -3.60 -23.00
C LEU A 125 -12.98 -4.80 -22.16
N ASP A 126 -12.89 -6.00 -22.74
CA ASP A 126 -12.43 -7.18 -22.02
C ASP A 126 -11.01 -7.03 -21.46
N ALA A 127 -10.11 -6.37 -22.20
CA ALA A 127 -8.76 -6.07 -21.75
C ALA A 127 -8.69 -5.13 -20.53
N ILE A 128 -9.64 -4.20 -20.37
CA ILE A 128 -9.71 -3.33 -19.18
C ILE A 128 -10.02 -4.15 -17.92
N PHE A 129 -10.82 -5.21 -18.06
CA PHE A 129 -11.25 -6.06 -16.96
C PHE A 129 -10.37 -7.29 -16.76
N ASP A 130 -9.26 -7.45 -17.48
CA ASP A 130 -8.30 -8.52 -17.26
C ASP A 130 -7.33 -8.18 -16.10
N PRO A 131 -7.41 -8.89 -14.95
CA PRO A 131 -6.51 -8.67 -13.83
C PRO A 131 -5.05 -8.92 -14.17
N VAL A 132 -4.75 -9.84 -15.09
CA VAL A 132 -3.37 -10.17 -15.46
C VAL A 132 -2.77 -9.00 -16.25
N ALA A 133 -3.49 -8.52 -17.28
CA ALA A 133 -3.10 -7.31 -18.01
C ALA A 133 -2.88 -6.10 -17.07
N ALA A 134 -3.76 -5.92 -16.06
CA ALA A 134 -3.65 -4.85 -15.09
C ALA A 134 -2.35 -4.87 -14.25
N THR A 135 -1.73 -6.04 -14.05
CA THR A 135 -0.46 -6.16 -13.30
C THR A 135 0.79 -5.78 -14.10
N ALA A 136 0.69 -5.59 -15.42
CA ALA A 136 1.86 -5.38 -16.27
C ALA A 136 2.78 -4.21 -15.82
N PRO A 137 2.28 -3.06 -15.36
CA PRO A 137 3.14 -1.99 -14.84
C PRO A 137 3.91 -2.39 -13.58
N ALA A 138 3.24 -3.08 -12.63
CA ALA A 138 3.87 -3.55 -11.40
C ALA A 138 4.97 -4.58 -11.70
N ARG A 139 4.72 -5.50 -12.64
CA ARG A 139 5.72 -6.47 -13.12
C ARG A 139 6.97 -5.77 -13.65
N ARG A 140 6.81 -4.74 -14.51
CA ARG A 140 7.95 -3.99 -15.06
C ARG A 140 8.79 -3.34 -13.97
N LEU A 141 8.15 -2.77 -12.94
CA LEU A 141 8.85 -2.18 -11.81
C LEU A 141 9.60 -3.25 -11.00
N ALA A 142 8.94 -4.37 -10.71
CA ALA A 142 9.51 -5.48 -9.96
C ALA A 142 10.74 -6.08 -10.66
N CYS A 143 10.65 -6.36 -11.96
CA CYS A 143 11.77 -6.90 -12.74
C CYS A 143 12.99 -5.96 -12.70
N ARG A 144 12.80 -4.65 -12.95
CA ARG A 144 13.91 -3.68 -12.88
C ARG A 144 14.55 -3.62 -11.50
N ARG A 145 13.75 -3.67 -10.43
CA ARG A 145 14.28 -3.64 -9.06
C ARG A 145 15.01 -4.92 -8.70
N PHE A 146 14.53 -6.06 -9.17
CA PHE A 146 15.16 -7.35 -8.96
C PHE A 146 16.53 -7.43 -9.64
N GLU A 147 16.64 -6.93 -10.87
CA GLU A 147 17.92 -6.82 -11.59
C GLU A 147 18.93 -5.97 -10.81
N GLN A 148 18.50 -4.80 -10.30
CA GLN A 148 19.36 -3.94 -9.49
C GLN A 148 19.83 -4.65 -8.21
N LEU A 149 18.90 -5.25 -7.46
CA LEU A 149 19.23 -5.94 -6.20
C LEU A 149 20.21 -7.09 -6.40
N ARG A 150 20.11 -7.81 -7.52
CA ARG A 150 21.07 -8.87 -7.87
C ARG A 150 22.47 -8.32 -8.12
N ALA A 151 22.57 -7.18 -8.80
CA ALA A 151 23.86 -6.53 -9.04
C ALA A 151 24.48 -6.01 -7.74
N ASP A 152 23.66 -5.40 -6.88
CA ASP A 152 24.10 -4.89 -5.58
C ASP A 152 24.61 -6.04 -4.67
N LEU A 153 23.93 -7.19 -4.69
CA LEU A 153 24.33 -8.37 -3.93
C LEU A 153 25.69 -8.92 -4.40
N ALA A 154 25.89 -9.06 -5.71
CA ALA A 154 27.17 -9.51 -6.27
C ALA A 154 28.33 -8.55 -5.90
N ALA A 155 28.09 -7.24 -5.94
CA ALA A 155 29.09 -6.24 -5.58
C ALA A 155 29.44 -6.22 -4.07
N LEU A 156 28.56 -6.75 -3.21
CA LEU A 156 28.85 -6.95 -1.79
C LEU A 156 29.72 -8.18 -1.58
N ASP A 157 29.41 -9.29 -2.25
CA ASP A 157 30.19 -10.53 -2.16
C ASP A 157 31.64 -10.34 -2.67
N ASP A 158 31.82 -9.55 -3.75
CA ASP A 158 33.14 -9.21 -4.31
C ASP A 158 34.00 -8.32 -3.39
N LYS A 159 33.39 -7.61 -2.42
CA LYS A 159 34.12 -6.76 -1.46
C LYS A 159 34.57 -7.50 -0.20
N GLU A 160 33.98 -8.66 0.07
CA GLU A 160 34.29 -9.50 1.23
C GLU A 160 35.37 -10.56 0.91
N SER A 161 35.80 -10.66 -0.35
CA SER A 161 36.88 -11.56 -0.84
C SER A 161 38.21 -10.83 -1.03
#